data_AF-A0A2G9XI11-F1
#
_entry.id   AF-A0A2G9XI11-F1
#
_cell.length_a   1.000
_cell.length_b   1.000
_cell.length_c   1.000
_cell.angle_alpha   90.00
_cell.angle_beta   90.00
_cell.angle_gamma   90.00
#
_symmetry.space_group_name_H-M   'P 1'
#
loop_
_entity.id
_entity.type
_entity.pdbx_description
1 polymer ?
#
loop_
_entity_poly.entity_id
_entity_poly.type
_entity_poly.pdbx_seq_one_letter_code
_entity_poly.pdbx_strand_id
1 'polypeptide(L)'
;ESYVEDFIAKNANLFARRVAEGRIRDCHGDLHAAHICFTDDIVIYDCIEFNDRFRYADVASEVAFLAMDLDRYQRADLSQYFVSTYVKLGHDDELLELLSFYKCYRACVRGKVESFKLDDPYISEEEKAKVLTAAQTYFELAESYIMKDD
;
A
#
# COMPACT_ATOMS: atom_id res chain seq x y z
N GLU A 1 -10.19 -11.85 -10.30
CA GLU A 1 -11.00 -10.76 -10.91
C GLU A 1 -12.27 -10.48 -10.10
N SER A 2 -13.10 -11.48 -9.77
CA SER A 2 -14.36 -11.26 -9.04
C SER A 2 -14.22 -10.50 -7.71
N TYR A 3 -13.26 -10.84 -6.84
CA TYR A 3 -13.10 -10.18 -5.53
C TYR A 3 -13.00 -8.65 -5.62
N VAL A 4 -12.19 -8.13 -6.54
CA VAL A 4 -11.97 -6.68 -6.68
C VAL A 4 -13.23 -5.98 -7.18
N GLU A 5 -13.85 -6.56 -8.21
CA GLU A 5 -15.10 -6.01 -8.79
C GLU A 5 -16.23 -6.04 -7.76
N ASP A 6 -16.37 -7.14 -7.01
CA ASP A 6 -17.36 -7.32 -5.96
C ASP A 6 -17.14 -6.34 -4.81
N PHE A 7 -15.89 -6.17 -4.35
CA PHE A 7 -15.56 -5.22 -3.29
C PHE A 7 -15.86 -3.77 -3.72
N ILE A 8 -15.48 -3.38 -4.94
CA ILE A 8 -15.74 -2.04 -5.47
C ILE A 8 -17.25 -1.81 -5.61
N ALA A 9 -18.00 -2.77 -6.16
CA ALA A 9 -19.44 -2.67 -6.33
C ALA A 9 -20.17 -2.56 -4.99
N LYS A 10 -19.80 -3.41 -4.01
CA LYS A 10 -20.36 -3.40 -2.65
C LYS A 10 -20.09 -2.10 -1.91
N ASN A 11 -18.91 -1.51 -2.11
CA ASN A 11 -18.46 -0.29 -1.42
C ASN A 11 -18.58 0.98 -2.29
N ALA A 12 -19.32 0.96 -3.39
CA ALA A 12 -19.40 2.08 -4.34
C ALA A 12 -19.83 3.40 -3.66
N ASN A 13 -20.78 3.34 -2.73
CA ASN A 13 -21.22 4.51 -1.96
C ASN A 13 -20.13 5.05 -1.04
N LEU A 14 -19.33 4.17 -0.45
CA LEU A 14 -18.21 4.56 0.41
C LEU A 14 -17.15 5.30 -0.41
N PHE A 15 -16.74 4.76 -1.57
CA PHE A 15 -15.82 5.44 -2.47
C PHE A 15 -16.35 6.79 -2.95
N ALA A 16 -17.63 6.87 -3.34
CA ALA A 16 -18.25 8.13 -3.77
C ALA A 16 -18.24 9.19 -2.65
N ARG A 17 -18.50 8.78 -1.40
CA ARG A 17 -18.43 9.67 -0.25
C ARG A 17 -17.02 10.14 0.04
N ARG A 18 -16.03 9.26 -0.02
CA ARG A 18 -14.61 9.65 0.16
C ARG A 18 -14.18 10.68 -0.87
N VAL A 19 -14.65 10.58 -2.13
CA VAL A 19 -14.46 11.63 -3.13
C VAL A 19 -15.14 12.94 -2.72
N ALA A 20 -16.43 12.89 -2.35
CA ALA A 20 -17.21 14.07 -1.97
C ALA A 20 -16.67 14.80 -0.72
N GLU A 21 -16.12 14.05 0.23
CA GLU A 21 -15.53 14.55 1.47
C GLU A 21 -14.06 14.99 1.30
N GLY A 22 -13.51 14.92 0.08
CA GLY A 22 -12.15 15.36 -0.22
C GLY A 22 -11.09 14.48 0.43
N ARG A 23 -11.33 13.17 0.53
CA ARG A 23 -10.33 12.17 0.95
C ARG A 23 -9.36 11.80 -0.17
N ILE A 24 -9.66 12.17 -1.42
CA ILE A 24 -8.70 12.10 -2.52
C ILE A 24 -7.77 13.32 -2.42
N ARG A 25 -6.49 13.06 -2.21
CA ARG A 25 -5.47 14.09 -1.95
C ARG A 25 -4.26 13.87 -2.83
N ASP A 26 -3.46 14.93 -2.89
CA ASP A 26 -2.14 14.89 -3.46
C ASP A 26 -1.17 14.23 -2.47
N CYS A 27 -1.00 12.91 -2.57
CA CYS A 27 -0.26 12.07 -1.61
C CYS A 27 1.23 11.94 -2.00
N HIS A 28 1.97 10.97 -1.46
CA HIS A 28 3.33 10.65 -1.91
C HIS A 28 3.31 9.78 -3.17
N GLY A 29 2.32 8.88 -3.27
CA GLY A 29 2.15 7.94 -4.37
C GLY A 29 2.98 6.66 -4.23
N ASP A 30 4.12 6.73 -3.53
CA ASP A 30 4.98 5.60 -3.17
C ASP A 30 5.45 5.61 -1.70
N LEU A 31 4.56 5.95 -0.74
CA LEU A 31 4.94 6.00 0.67
C LEU A 31 5.14 4.59 1.27
N HIS A 32 6.40 4.18 1.39
CA HIS A 32 6.79 2.96 2.09
C HIS A 32 8.10 3.17 2.87
N ALA A 33 8.54 2.19 3.67
CA ALA A 33 9.57 2.42 4.68
C ALA A 33 10.93 2.86 4.11
N ALA A 34 11.26 2.51 2.86
CA ALA A 34 12.51 2.95 2.23
C ALA A 34 12.55 4.46 1.99
N HIS A 35 11.38 5.09 1.88
CA HIS A 35 11.19 6.52 1.61
C HIS A 35 11.01 7.35 2.90
N ILE A 36 11.31 6.76 4.05
CA ILE A 36 11.24 7.41 5.36
C ILE A 36 12.62 7.31 6.03
N CYS A 37 13.23 8.46 6.29
CA CYS A 37 14.50 8.57 6.98
C CYS A 37 14.30 9.16 8.37
N PHE A 38 14.93 8.54 9.37
CA PHE A 38 14.96 9.04 10.74
C PHE A 38 16.27 9.81 10.92
N THR A 39 16.17 11.13 10.98
CA THR A 39 17.29 12.04 11.27
C THR A 39 17.06 12.70 12.63
N ASP A 40 17.39 13.98 12.79
CA ASP A 40 16.90 14.77 13.93
C ASP A 40 15.37 14.92 13.89
N ASP A 41 14.79 14.92 12.68
CA ASP A 41 13.36 14.84 12.40
C ASP A 41 13.05 13.63 11.47
N ILE A 42 11.77 13.31 11.32
CA ILE A 42 11.30 12.34 10.30
C ILE A 42 11.26 13.04 8.94
N VAL A 43 12.01 12.50 7.98
CA VAL A 43 12.06 12.99 6.60
C VAL A 43 11.41 11.96 5.67
N ILE A 44 10.41 12.39 4.90
CA ILE A 44 9.77 11.59 3.85
C ILE A 44 10.25 12.14 2.51
N TYR A 45 10.78 11.27 1.64
CA TYR A 45 11.45 11.66 0.40
C TYR A 45 11.15 10.67 -0.75
N ASP A 46 11.51 11.04 -1.98
CA ASP A 46 11.26 10.24 -3.20
C ASP A 46 9.77 10.12 -3.57
N CYS A 47 9.07 11.26 -3.47
CA CYS A 47 7.67 11.40 -3.92
C CYS A 47 7.57 11.28 -5.45
N ILE A 48 6.48 10.72 -5.96
CA ILE A 48 6.27 10.61 -7.42
C ILE A 48 5.92 11.99 -8.01
N GLU A 49 6.90 12.67 -8.59
CA GLU A 49 6.70 14.03 -9.14
C GLU A 49 6.26 14.06 -10.61
N PHE A 50 6.35 12.94 -11.33
CA PHE A 50 6.21 12.91 -12.79
C PHE A 50 4.83 12.47 -13.30
N ASN A 51 3.96 11.95 -12.43
CA ASN A 51 2.64 11.46 -12.85
C ASN A 51 1.59 11.62 -11.75
N ASP A 52 0.73 12.61 -11.96
CA ASP A 52 -0.41 12.91 -11.09
C ASP A 52 -1.31 11.70 -10.82
N ARG A 53 -1.52 10.79 -11.77
CA ARG A 53 -2.37 9.60 -11.54
C ARG A 53 -1.81 8.64 -10.50
N PHE A 54 -0.51 8.70 -10.20
CA PHE A 54 0.09 7.90 -9.13
C PHE A 54 0.08 8.62 -7.78
N ARG A 55 -0.07 9.94 -7.78
CA ARG A 55 0.04 10.78 -6.59
C ARG A 55 -1.33 11.19 -6.04
N TYR A 56 -2.30 11.48 -6.90
CA TYR A 56 -3.69 11.74 -6.51
C TYR A 56 -4.41 10.42 -6.20
N ALA A 57 -4.57 10.14 -4.92
CA ALA A 57 -5.20 8.92 -4.44
C ALA A 57 -6.01 9.18 -3.17
N ASP A 58 -6.81 8.20 -2.79
CA ASP A 58 -7.41 8.17 -1.48
C ASP A 58 -6.32 8.10 -0.40
N VAL A 59 -6.40 8.94 0.63
CA VAL A 59 -5.47 8.87 1.77
C VAL A 59 -5.46 7.51 2.46
N ALA A 60 -6.56 6.76 2.39
CA ALA A 60 -6.63 5.38 2.88
C ALA A 60 -5.68 4.45 2.10
N SER A 61 -5.53 4.66 0.79
CA SER A 61 -4.60 3.89 -0.04
C SER A 61 -3.14 4.19 0.32
N GLU A 62 -2.84 5.44 0.66
CA GLU A 62 -1.50 5.88 1.07
C GLU A 62 -1.09 5.28 2.42
N VAL A 63 -1.99 5.36 3.41
CA VAL A 63 -1.81 4.76 4.74
C VAL A 63 -1.69 3.24 4.64
N ALA A 64 -2.54 2.60 3.83
CA ALA A 64 -2.47 1.17 3.60
C ALA A 64 -1.14 0.74 2.99
N PHE A 65 -0.50 1.58 2.17
CA PHE A 65 0.78 1.25 1.57
C PHE A 65 1.88 1.10 2.63
N LEU A 66 2.09 2.11 3.46
CA LEU A 66 3.09 2.02 4.53
C LEU A 66 2.75 0.90 5.51
N ALA A 67 1.47 0.74 5.87
CA ALA A 67 1.03 -0.33 6.76
C ALA A 67 1.29 -1.74 6.16
N MET A 68 1.09 -1.92 4.85
CA MET A 68 1.43 -3.17 4.15
C MET A 68 2.94 -3.43 4.16
N ASP A 69 3.77 -2.41 3.93
CA ASP A 69 5.23 -2.59 3.97
C ASP A 69 5.71 -2.93 5.40
N LEU A 70 5.10 -2.36 6.44
CA LEU A 70 5.37 -2.76 7.82
C LEU A 70 4.96 -4.20 8.12
N ASP A 71 3.81 -4.66 7.60
CA ASP A 71 3.39 -6.07 7.71
C ASP A 71 4.40 -7.01 7.02
N ARG A 72 4.93 -6.62 5.85
CA ARG A 72 5.98 -7.37 5.15
C ARG A 72 7.25 -7.52 6.00
N TYR A 73 7.63 -6.49 6.75
CA TYR A 73 8.72 -6.55 7.73
C TYR A 73 8.36 -7.31 9.02
N GLN A 74 7.22 -8.01 9.06
CA GLN A 74 6.72 -8.74 10.22
C GLN A 74 6.47 -7.84 11.43
N ARG A 75 6.12 -6.56 11.18
CA ARG A 75 5.81 -5.55 12.19
C ARG A 75 4.35 -5.12 12.14
N ALA A 76 3.46 -6.11 12.28
CA ALA A 76 2.03 -5.91 12.38
C ALA A 76 1.64 -4.99 13.56
N ASP A 77 2.45 -4.99 14.62
CA ASP A 77 2.33 -4.08 15.77
C ASP A 77 2.50 -2.61 15.35
N LEU A 78 3.52 -2.30 14.54
CA LEU A 78 3.75 -0.95 14.03
C LEU A 78 2.72 -0.56 12.99
N SER A 79 2.33 -1.49 12.11
CA SER A 79 1.25 -1.32 11.15
C SER A 79 -0.06 -0.93 11.83
N GLN A 80 -0.46 -1.66 12.87
CA GLN A 80 -1.67 -1.36 13.65
C GLN A 80 -1.55 -0.04 14.41
N TYR A 81 -0.40 0.23 15.03
CA TYR A 81 -0.16 1.49 15.73
C TYR A 81 -0.23 2.69 14.79
N PHE A 82 0.40 2.60 13.62
CA PHE A 82 0.38 3.64 12.60
C PHE A 82 -1.05 3.93 12.11
N VAL A 83 -1.78 2.89 11.69
CA VAL A 83 -3.15 3.03 11.18
C VAL A 83 -4.07 3.60 12.26
N SER A 84 -4.06 3.04 13.47
CA SER A 84 -4.93 3.51 14.56
C SER A 84 -4.64 4.95 14.97
N THR A 85 -3.37 5.35 14.97
CA THR A 85 -2.97 6.73 15.25
C THR A 85 -3.43 7.68 14.15
N TYR A 86 -3.28 7.28 12.87
CA TYR A 86 -3.73 8.08 11.73
C TYR A 86 -5.25 8.27 11.75
N VAL A 87 -6.02 7.19 11.93
CA VAL A 87 -7.49 7.22 12.01
C VAL A 87 -7.95 8.13 13.16
N LYS A 88 -7.33 7.98 14.34
CA LYS A 88 -7.67 8.78 15.53
C LYS A 88 -7.42 10.27 15.34
N LEU A 89 -6.28 10.65 14.75
CA LEU A 89 -5.91 12.06 14.54
C LEU A 89 -6.63 12.68 13.32
N GLY A 90 -6.90 11.88 12.30
CA GLY A 90 -7.52 12.31 11.05
C GLY A 90 -9.06 12.18 11.02
N HIS A 91 -9.66 11.63 12.07
CA HIS A 91 -11.10 11.35 12.17
C HIS A 91 -11.64 10.66 10.92
N ASP A 92 -11.00 9.55 10.54
CA ASP A 92 -11.27 8.80 9.31
C ASP A 92 -11.51 7.31 9.62
N ASP A 93 -12.55 7.01 10.39
CA ASP A 93 -12.87 5.63 10.81
C ASP A 93 -13.14 4.71 9.60
N GLU A 94 -13.68 5.28 8.52
CA GLU A 94 -14.00 4.58 7.26
C GLU A 94 -12.78 4.06 6.51
N LEU A 95 -11.59 4.59 6.81
CA LEU A 95 -10.33 4.04 6.30
C LEU A 95 -10.19 2.57 6.67
N LEU A 96 -10.64 2.18 7.87
CA LEU A 96 -10.55 0.80 8.34
C LEU A 96 -11.36 -0.17 7.48
N GLU A 97 -12.48 0.28 6.92
CA GLU A 97 -13.32 -0.52 6.01
C GLU A 97 -12.63 -0.79 4.67
N LEU A 98 -11.68 0.07 4.27
CA LEU A 98 -10.93 -0.03 3.02
C LEU A 98 -9.51 -0.56 3.18
N LEU A 99 -9.06 -0.76 4.42
CA LEU A 99 -7.65 -1.01 4.73
C LEU A 99 -7.16 -2.33 4.11
N SER A 100 -7.85 -3.45 4.35
CA SER A 100 -7.47 -4.76 3.79
C SER A 100 -7.42 -4.72 2.27
N PHE A 101 -8.45 -4.14 1.63
CA PHE A 101 -8.53 -3.98 0.19
C PHE A 101 -7.34 -3.19 -0.38
N TYR A 102 -7.01 -2.03 0.22
CA TYR A 102 -5.89 -1.24 -0.26
C TYR A 102 -4.53 -1.88 0.05
N LYS A 103 -4.38 -2.57 1.18
CA LYS A 103 -3.17 -3.33 1.49
C LYS A 103 -2.96 -4.45 0.46
N CYS A 104 -4.01 -5.20 0.13
CA CYS A 104 -3.99 -6.21 -0.93
C CYS A 104 -3.59 -5.60 -2.28
N TYR A 105 -4.23 -4.50 -2.68
CA TYR A 105 -3.90 -3.79 -3.91
C TYR A 105 -2.43 -3.36 -3.96
N ARG A 106 -1.92 -2.72 -2.89
CA ARG A 106 -0.52 -2.24 -2.83
C ARG A 106 0.48 -3.40 -2.80
N ALA A 107 0.16 -4.50 -2.13
CA ALA A 107 0.97 -5.70 -2.15
C ALA A 107 1.07 -6.28 -3.58
N CYS A 108 -0.03 -6.40 -4.31
CA CYS A 108 -0.02 -6.81 -5.73
C CYS A 108 0.79 -5.87 -6.62
N VAL A 109 0.67 -4.55 -6.41
CA VAL A 109 1.47 -3.55 -7.15
C VAL A 109 2.96 -3.74 -6.88
N ARG A 110 3.38 -3.88 -5.62
CA ARG A 110 4.79 -4.11 -5.28
C ARG A 110 5.31 -5.44 -5.81
N GLY A 111 4.54 -6.52 -5.68
CA GLY A 111 4.90 -7.82 -6.26
C GLY A 111 5.15 -7.72 -7.76
N LYS A 112 4.26 -7.06 -8.50
CA LYS A 112 4.41 -6.83 -9.94
C LYS A 112 5.62 -5.96 -10.28
N VAL A 113 5.83 -4.86 -9.56
CA VAL A 113 6.97 -3.95 -9.78
C VAL A 113 8.28 -4.66 -9.52
N GLU A 114 8.36 -5.45 -8.44
CA GLU A 114 9.55 -6.24 -8.11
C GLU A 114 9.82 -7.28 -9.20
N SER A 115 8.79 -7.95 -9.71
CA SER A 115 8.92 -8.92 -10.80
C SER A 115 9.53 -8.36 -12.09
N PHE A 116 9.38 -7.06 -12.40
CA PHE A 116 10.01 -6.47 -13.59
C PHE A 116 11.54 -6.55 -13.58
N LYS A 117 12.16 -6.63 -12.39
CA LYS A 117 13.62 -6.77 -12.29
C LYS A 117 14.10 -8.14 -12.76
N LEU A 118 13.24 -9.15 -12.83
CA LEU A 118 13.62 -10.50 -13.29
C LEU A 118 14.02 -10.53 -14.77
N ASP A 119 13.47 -9.62 -15.56
CA ASP A 119 13.78 -9.47 -16.99
C ASP A 119 15.03 -8.60 -17.24
N ASP A 120 15.64 -8.03 -16.18
CA ASP A 120 16.84 -7.21 -16.30
C ASP A 120 18.07 -8.09 -16.61
N PRO A 121 18.72 -7.93 -17.79
CA PRO A 121 19.90 -8.70 -18.15
C PRO A 121 21.16 -8.30 -17.37
N TYR A 122 21.13 -7.19 -16.62
CA TYR A 122 22.28 -6.64 -15.89
C TYR A 122 22.38 -7.10 -14.44
N ILE A 123 21.35 -7.75 -13.90
CA ILE A 123 21.39 -8.30 -12.53
C ILE A 123 21.79 -9.78 -12.54
N SER A 124 22.54 -10.19 -11.50
CA SER A 124 23.03 -11.57 -11.39
C SER A 124 21.89 -12.56 -11.09
N GLU A 125 22.10 -13.84 -11.38
CA GLU A 125 21.12 -14.90 -11.04
C GLU A 125 20.85 -15.00 -9.53
N GLU A 126 21.84 -14.68 -8.68
CA GLU A 126 21.65 -14.58 -7.23
C GLU A 126 20.69 -13.44 -6.87
N GLU A 127 20.83 -12.30 -7.56
CA GLU A 127 19.99 -11.13 -7.36
C GLU A 127 18.56 -11.38 -7.87
N LYS A 128 18.41 -12.06 -9.02
CA LYS A 128 17.12 -12.53 -9.51
C LYS A 128 16.43 -13.46 -8.53
N ALA A 129 17.16 -14.36 -7.87
CA ALA A 129 16.58 -15.23 -6.84
C ALA A 129 16.04 -14.41 -5.65
N LYS A 130 16.76 -13.37 -5.21
CA LYS A 130 16.29 -12.46 -4.14
C LYS A 130 15.06 -11.67 -4.57
N VAL A 131 15.05 -11.15 -5.81
CA VAL A 131 13.90 -10.46 -6.41
C VAL A 131 12.68 -11.37 -6.47
N LEU A 132 12.87 -12.62 -6.90
CA LEU A 132 11.79 -13.61 -6.99
C LEU A 132 11.17 -13.87 -5.61
N THR A 133 12.01 -14.10 -4.59
CA THR A 133 11.53 -14.28 -3.21
C THR A 133 10.79 -13.04 -2.71
N ALA A 134 11.32 -11.85 -2.95
CA ALA A 134 10.67 -10.60 -2.54
C ALA A 134 9.29 -10.43 -3.21
N ALA A 135 9.20 -10.70 -4.52
CA ALA A 135 7.95 -10.65 -5.26
C ALA A 135 6.93 -11.67 -4.71
N GLN A 136 7.35 -12.90 -4.45
CA GLN A 136 6.51 -13.95 -3.84
C GLN A 136 5.95 -13.51 -2.49
N THR A 137 6.79 -12.96 -1.60
CA THR A 137 6.34 -12.45 -0.29
C THR A 137 5.26 -11.37 -0.43
N TYR A 138 5.35 -10.49 -1.44
CA TYR A 138 4.28 -9.51 -1.68
C TYR A 138 2.97 -10.17 -2.11
N PHE A 139 2.99 -11.20 -2.96
CA PHE A 139 1.78 -11.89 -3.38
C PHE A 139 1.16 -12.73 -2.25
N GLU A 140 1.97 -13.39 -1.43
CA GLU A 140 1.51 -14.08 -0.22
C GLU A 140 0.86 -13.11 0.77
N LEU A 141 1.46 -11.92 0.93
CA LEU A 141 0.90 -10.87 1.78
C LEU A 141 -0.45 -10.38 1.23
N ALA A 142 -0.59 -10.21 -0.08
CA ALA A 142 -1.85 -9.86 -0.73
C ALA A 142 -2.96 -10.90 -0.45
N GLU A 143 -2.64 -12.19 -0.62
CA GLU A 143 -3.56 -13.29 -0.31
C GLU A 143 -4.00 -13.28 1.16
N SER A 144 -3.07 -12.99 2.08
CA SER A 144 -3.34 -12.95 3.51
C SER A 144 -4.37 -11.88 3.93
N TYR A 145 -4.53 -10.81 3.15
CA TYR A 145 -5.54 -9.78 3.42
C TYR A 145 -6.93 -10.18 2.95
N ILE A 146 -7.02 -10.96 1.87
CA ILE A 146 -8.29 -11.46 1.36
C ILE A 146 -8.84 -12.52 2.33
N MET A 147 -7.97 -13.43 2.80
CA MET A 147 -8.36 -14.54 3.68
C MET A 147 -8.77 -14.11 5.11
N LYS A 148 -8.52 -12.86 5.50
CA LYS A 148 -8.91 -12.31 6.81
C LYS A 148 -10.26 -11.60 6.79
N ASP A 149 -10.78 -11.29 5.60
CA ASP A 149 -12.06 -10.60 5.42
C ASP A 149 -13.26 -11.58 5.26
N ASP A 150 -12.99 -12.90 5.25
CA ASP A 150 -13.97 -14.02 5.34
C ASP A 150 -14.14 -14.54 6.79
#